data_AF-A0AAW0LYF5-F1
#
_entry.id   AF-A0AAW0LYF5-F1
#
_cell.length_a   1.000
_cell.length_b   1.000
_cell.length_c   1.000
_cell.angle_alpha   90.00
_cell.angle_beta   90.00
_cell.angle_gamma   90.00
#
_symmetry.space_group_name_H-M   'P 1'
#
loop_
_entity.id
_entity.type
_entity.pdbx_description
1 polymer ?
#
loop_
_entity_poly.entity_id
_entity_poly.type
_entity_poly.pdbx_seq_one_letter_code
_entity_poly.pdbx_strand_id
1 'polypeptide(L)'
;MSFGVSFTKGESSGLNLTLLSTHGVGGVAENLVRVNAFKSKNPLYTVTIYPSYVNGKDRADYTTKGSTFTVKLEVMDQLWPVKLYIYEGKYTSCIVSAGWSAFVRDNTLRVGDVCVFEVIMRDEVVFKVHIFRCPL
;
A
#
# COMPACT_ATOMS: atom_id res chain seq x y z
N MET A 1 -12.01 14.39 1.28
CA MET A 1 -11.62 13.36 0.28
C MET A 1 -11.09 12.16 1.05
N SER A 2 -11.66 10.99 0.79
CA SER A 2 -11.35 9.74 1.50
C SER A 2 -10.07 9.14 0.94
N PHE A 3 -9.14 8.73 1.82
CA PHE A 3 -7.91 8.09 1.38
C PHE A 3 -7.90 6.64 1.82
N GLY A 4 -7.94 5.78 0.82
CA GLY A 4 -7.83 4.35 0.94
C GLY A 4 -6.69 3.87 0.07
N VAL A 5 -5.87 2.97 0.59
CA VAL A 5 -4.93 2.23 -0.24
C VAL A 5 -5.75 1.18 -0.98
N SER A 6 -6.12 1.44 -2.24
CA SER A 6 -6.89 0.48 -3.04
C SER A 6 -5.97 -0.61 -3.58
N PHE A 7 -6.16 -1.84 -3.11
CA PHE A 7 -5.41 -3.03 -3.52
C PHE A 7 -6.08 -3.68 -4.75
N THR A 8 -5.66 -3.37 -5.98
CA THR A 8 -6.13 -4.11 -7.17
C THR A 8 -5.21 -5.29 -7.47
N LYS A 9 -5.81 -6.45 -7.80
CA LYS A 9 -5.09 -7.67 -8.19
C LYS A 9 -4.35 -7.42 -9.51
N GLY A 10 -3.01 -7.42 -9.48
CA GLY A 10 -2.21 -7.50 -10.69
C GLY A 10 -2.35 -8.89 -11.29
N GLU A 11 -2.99 -9.02 -12.45
CA GLU A 11 -3.00 -10.28 -13.19
C GLU A 11 -1.58 -10.63 -13.64
N SER A 12 -1.20 -11.88 -13.38
CA SER A 12 -0.03 -12.54 -13.91
C SER A 12 -0.19 -12.74 -15.43
N SER A 13 0.02 -11.67 -16.19
CA SER A 13 0.30 -11.70 -17.63
C SER A 13 0.64 -10.26 -17.99
N GLY A 14 1.82 -9.99 -18.53
CA GLY A 14 2.35 -8.63 -18.68
C GLY A 14 1.30 -7.59 -19.09
N LEU A 15 1.12 -6.55 -18.27
CA LEU A 15 0.14 -5.51 -18.54
C LEU A 15 0.80 -4.17 -18.81
N ASN A 16 0.50 -3.68 -20.01
CA ASN A 16 0.45 -2.29 -20.42
C ASN A 16 0.06 -1.37 -19.25
N LEU A 17 0.88 -0.36 -18.97
CA LEU A 17 0.44 0.83 -18.26
C LEU A 17 0.82 2.05 -19.09
N THR A 18 -0.20 2.50 -19.81
CA THR A 18 -0.33 3.76 -20.53
C THR A 18 0.37 4.89 -19.82
N LEU A 19 1.33 5.50 -20.53
CA LEU A 19 1.81 6.85 -20.29
C LEU A 19 0.61 7.79 -20.08
N LEU A 20 0.36 8.22 -18.86
CA LEU A 20 -0.24 9.52 -18.62
C LEU A 20 0.81 10.36 -17.92
N SER A 21 1.51 11.14 -18.74
CA SER A 21 2.36 12.22 -18.30
C SER A 21 1.51 13.24 -17.53
N THR A 22 1.78 13.43 -16.26
CA THR A 22 1.64 14.74 -15.63
C THR A 22 2.88 14.99 -14.76
N HIS A 23 3.78 15.80 -15.32
CA HIS A 23 4.77 16.63 -14.65
C HIS A 23 5.64 15.98 -13.55
N GLY A 24 6.76 15.40 -13.99
CA GLY A 24 8.08 15.71 -13.46
C GLY A 24 8.37 15.34 -12.01
N VAL A 25 8.57 14.05 -11.74
CA VAL A 25 9.50 13.60 -10.68
C VAL A 25 10.25 12.40 -11.23
N GLY A 26 11.49 12.60 -11.69
CA GLY A 26 12.30 11.55 -12.31
C GLY A 26 12.46 10.31 -11.42
N GLY A 27 12.46 10.50 -10.09
CA GLY A 27 12.55 9.42 -9.11
C GLY A 27 11.38 8.42 -9.11
N VAL A 28 10.17 8.83 -9.49
CA VAL A 28 9.02 7.92 -9.57
C VAL A 28 9.19 6.92 -10.70
N ALA A 29 9.72 7.36 -11.85
CA ALA A 29 9.96 6.48 -12.99
C ALA A 29 10.98 5.38 -12.65
N GLU A 30 12.06 5.71 -11.94
CA GLU A 30 13.06 4.73 -11.50
C GLU A 30 12.47 3.70 -10.53
N ASN A 31 11.66 4.14 -9.57
CA ASN A 31 11.00 3.25 -8.63
C ASN A 31 10.05 2.28 -9.35
N LEU A 32 9.31 2.75 -10.36
CA LEU A 32 8.45 1.89 -11.17
C LEU A 32 9.25 0.81 -11.92
N VAL A 33 10.44 1.15 -12.44
CA VAL A 33 11.33 0.15 -13.06
C VAL A 33 11.76 -0.91 -12.04
N ARG A 34 12.18 -0.50 -10.84
CA ARG A 34 12.61 -1.43 -9.78
C ARG A 34 11.47 -2.33 -9.30
N VAL A 35 10.26 -1.79 -9.17
CA VAL A 35 9.06 -2.54 -8.80
C VAL A 35 8.67 -3.55 -9.86
N ASN A 36 8.73 -3.20 -11.15
CA ASN A 36 8.41 -4.13 -12.24
C ASN A 36 9.39 -5.32 -12.34
N ALA A 37 10.64 -5.11 -11.92
CA ALA A 37 11.65 -6.16 -11.83
C ALA A 37 11.42 -7.10 -10.63
N PHE A 38 10.69 -6.65 -9.59
CA PHE A 38 10.39 -7.47 -8.42
C PHE A 38 9.46 -8.64 -8.79
N LYS A 39 9.84 -9.86 -8.37
CA LYS A 39 9.07 -11.08 -8.61
C LYS A 39 8.82 -11.80 -7.29
N SER A 40 7.58 -12.19 -7.05
CA SER A 40 7.20 -13.09 -5.96
C SER A 40 6.15 -14.10 -6.45
N LYS A 41 6.07 -15.24 -5.76
CA LYS A 41 4.98 -16.21 -5.91
C LYS A 41 3.73 -15.79 -5.14
N ASN A 42 3.87 -14.87 -4.20
CA ASN A 42 2.79 -14.33 -3.39
C ASN A 42 2.09 -13.17 -4.12
N PRO A 43 0.80 -12.91 -3.83
CA PRO A 43 0.10 -11.73 -4.34
C PRO A 43 0.82 -10.44 -3.93
N LEU A 44 1.01 -9.54 -4.90
CA LEU A 44 1.66 -8.25 -4.72
C LEU A 44 0.70 -7.11 -5.01
N TYR A 45 0.82 -6.05 -4.23
CA TYR A 45 0.07 -4.82 -4.42
C TYR A 45 0.99 -3.62 -4.29
N THR A 46 1.00 -2.78 -5.32
CA THR A 46 1.91 -1.63 -5.40
C THR A 46 1.16 -0.33 -5.13
N VAL A 47 1.75 0.52 -4.31
CA VAL A 47 1.15 1.79 -3.87
C VAL A 47 2.19 2.88 -3.93
N THR A 48 1.94 3.89 -4.76
CA THR A 48 2.72 5.15 -4.73
C THR A 48 2.22 6.02 -3.58
N ILE A 49 3.14 6.50 -2.75
CA ILE A 49 2.82 7.35 -1.61
C ILE A 49 2.51 8.78 -2.07
N TYR A 50 1.30 9.23 -1.80
CA TYR A 50 0.81 10.58 -2.09
C TYR A 50 0.73 11.43 -0.81
N PRO A 51 0.67 12.77 -0.91
CA PRO A 51 0.62 13.66 0.27
C PRO A 51 -0.47 13.31 1.27
N SER A 52 -1.60 12.81 0.78
CA SER A 52 -2.73 12.38 1.59
C SER A 52 -2.49 11.15 2.45
N TYR A 53 -1.54 10.29 2.06
CA TYR A 53 -1.17 9.11 2.83
C TYR A 53 -0.14 9.44 3.91
N VAL A 54 0.65 10.50 3.72
CA VAL A 54 1.63 10.97 4.70
C VAL A 54 0.97 11.86 5.76
N ASN A 55 0.10 12.77 5.32
CA ASN A 55 -0.55 13.74 6.20
C ASN A 55 -1.94 13.29 6.70
N GLY A 56 -2.38 12.09 6.30
CA GLY A 56 -3.66 11.53 6.67
C GLY A 56 -3.73 11.19 8.16
N LYS A 57 -4.90 11.43 8.77
CA LYS A 57 -5.20 10.91 10.12
C LYS A 57 -5.82 9.53 9.99
N ASP A 58 -5.52 8.67 10.95
CA ASP A 58 -6.21 7.39 11.12
C ASP A 58 -7.72 7.65 11.24
N ARG A 59 -8.52 6.84 10.54
CA ARG A 59 -9.97 6.98 10.48
C ARG A 59 -10.63 6.00 11.44
N ALA A 60 -11.30 6.54 12.45
CA ALA A 60 -11.99 5.73 13.46
C ALA A 60 -13.41 5.28 13.05
N ASP A 61 -14.06 5.97 12.11
CA ASP A 61 -15.49 5.79 11.87
C ASP A 61 -15.87 5.66 10.38
N TYR A 62 -16.56 4.56 10.06
CA TYR A 62 -17.08 4.24 8.74
C TYR A 62 -18.60 4.23 8.81
N THR A 63 -19.22 5.22 8.18
CA THR A 63 -20.68 5.35 8.10
C THR A 63 -21.34 4.33 7.16
N THR A 64 -20.53 3.57 6.42
CA THR A 64 -20.95 2.51 5.49
C THR A 64 -20.85 1.15 6.16
N LYS A 65 -21.60 0.14 5.71
CA LYS A 65 -21.43 -1.23 6.21
C LYS A 65 -20.12 -1.87 5.72
N GLY A 66 -19.51 -2.68 6.58
CA GLY A 66 -18.26 -3.37 6.28
C GLY A 66 -17.68 -4.07 7.51
N SER A 67 -16.53 -4.69 7.33
CA SER A 67 -15.84 -5.46 8.35
C SER A 67 -14.44 -4.92 8.58
N THR A 68 -13.99 -4.95 9.84
CA THR A 68 -12.63 -4.55 10.21
C THR A 68 -11.81 -5.78 10.60
N PHE A 69 -10.60 -5.87 10.04
CA PHE A 69 -9.65 -6.93 10.33
C PHE A 69 -8.35 -6.33 10.83
N THR A 70 -7.70 -6.96 11.81
CA THR A 70 -6.35 -6.57 12.22
C THR A 70 -5.35 -7.42 11.44
N VAL A 71 -4.39 -6.76 10.80
CA VAL A 71 -3.28 -7.39 10.07
C VAL A 71 -1.97 -6.75 10.51
N LYS A 72 -0.85 -7.37 10.15
CA LYS A 72 0.48 -6.81 10.45
C LYS A 72 1.18 -6.39 9.17
N LEU A 73 1.75 -5.19 9.16
CA LEU A 73 2.71 -4.75 8.15
C LEU A 73 4.11 -5.11 8.64
N GLU A 74 4.92 -5.76 7.80
CA GLU A 74 6.27 -6.18 8.14
C GLU A 74 7.31 -5.43 7.29
N VAL A 75 8.27 -4.76 7.92
CA VAL A 75 9.44 -4.14 7.26
C VAL A 75 10.69 -4.54 8.04
N MET A 76 11.67 -5.16 7.38
CA MET A 76 12.94 -5.58 8.00
C MET A 76 12.72 -6.26 9.38
N ASP A 77 11.81 -7.24 9.42
CA ASP A 77 11.44 -8.05 10.60
C ASP A 77 10.76 -7.28 11.76
N GLN A 78 10.43 -6.01 11.56
CA GLN A 78 9.59 -5.23 12.48
C GLN A 78 8.12 -5.28 12.03
N LEU A 79 7.20 -5.33 13.00
CA LEU A 79 5.78 -5.51 12.76
C LEU A 79 4.95 -4.33 13.29
N TRP A 80 4.10 -3.77 12.44
CA TRP A 80 3.14 -2.74 12.80
C TRP A 80 1.72 -3.29 12.68
N PRO A 81 0.94 -3.31 13.77
CA PRO A 81 -0.47 -3.68 13.68
C PRO A 81 -1.24 -2.57 12.99
N VAL A 82 -2.02 -2.94 11.97
CA VAL A 82 -2.92 -2.02 11.28
C VAL A 82 -4.31 -2.64 11.17
N LYS A 83 -5.32 -1.79 11.16
CA LYS A 83 -6.70 -2.21 10.90
C LYS A 83 -7.03 -1.99 9.44
N LEU A 84 -7.50 -3.03 8.77
CA LEU A 84 -8.08 -2.94 7.43
C LEU A 84 -9.60 -2.91 7.55
N TYR A 85 -10.22 -1.96 6.87
CA TYR A 85 -11.65 -1.91 6.71
C TYR A 85 -12.02 -2.33 5.29
N ILE A 86 -12.86 -3.35 5.18
CA ILE A 86 -13.35 -3.91 3.92
C ILE A 86 -14.83 -3.56 3.80
N TYR A 87 -15.20 -2.86 2.73
CA TYR A 87 -16.58 -2.51 2.45
C TYR A 87 -17.40 -3.75 2.09
N GLU A 88 -18.59 -3.88 2.67
CA GLU A 88 -19.51 -4.97 2.33
C GLU A 88 -19.89 -4.89 0.84
N GLY A 89 -19.85 -6.02 0.13
CA GLY A 89 -20.13 -6.08 -1.31
C GLY A 89 -19.04 -5.49 -2.22
N LYS A 90 -17.94 -4.95 -1.67
CA LYS A 90 -16.78 -4.45 -2.43
C LYS A 90 -15.47 -5.05 -1.92
N TYR A 91 -15.32 -6.35 -2.13
CA TYR A 91 -14.14 -7.14 -1.72
C TYR A 91 -12.85 -6.81 -2.50
N THR A 92 -12.94 -5.98 -3.53
CA THR A 92 -11.80 -5.56 -4.36
C THR A 92 -11.09 -4.32 -3.84
N SER A 93 -11.57 -3.70 -2.77
CA SER A 93 -10.96 -2.51 -2.16
C SER A 93 -11.09 -2.56 -0.64
N CYS A 94 -9.97 -2.37 0.05
CA CYS A 94 -9.96 -2.14 1.48
C CYS A 94 -9.21 -0.84 1.77
N ILE A 95 -9.31 -0.35 3.00
CA ILE A 95 -8.61 0.86 3.45
C ILE A 95 -7.98 0.61 4.80
N VAL A 96 -6.80 1.19 5.02
CA VAL A 96 -6.16 1.14 6.34
C VAL A 96 -6.84 2.16 7.23
N SER A 97 -7.55 1.70 8.27
CA SER A 97 -8.34 2.53 9.17
C SER A 97 -7.57 3.04 10.38
N ALA A 98 -6.70 2.21 10.96
CA ALA A 98 -5.88 2.58 12.11
C ALA A 98 -4.48 1.98 12.00
N GLY A 99 -3.49 2.62 12.60
CA GLY A 99 -2.09 2.20 12.63
C GLY A 99 -1.27 2.69 11.43
N TRP A 100 -1.89 3.28 10.41
CA TRP A 100 -1.18 3.78 9.22
C TRP A 100 -0.26 4.95 9.54
N SER A 101 -0.74 5.93 10.30
CA SER A 101 0.06 7.10 10.69
C SER A 101 1.32 6.73 11.49
N ALA A 102 1.22 5.73 12.37
CA ALA A 102 2.38 5.18 13.08
C ALA A 102 3.36 4.51 12.12
N PHE A 103 2.86 3.65 11.22
CA PHE A 103 3.68 3.01 10.19
C PHE A 103 4.44 4.01 9.32
N VAL A 104 3.75 5.06 8.83
CA VAL A 104 4.34 6.14 8.03
C VAL A 104 5.46 6.85 8.79
N ARG A 105 5.20 7.25 10.03
CA ARG A 105 6.15 7.98 10.87
C ARG A 105 7.39 7.13 11.14
N ASP A 106 7.19 5.90 11.61
CA ASP A 106 8.27 5.03 12.07
C ASP A 106 9.15 4.56 10.89
N ASN A 107 8.56 4.38 9.71
CA ASN A 107 9.29 4.04 8.48
C ASN A 107 9.77 5.26 7.68
N THR A 108 9.48 6.48 8.14
CA THR A 108 9.84 7.75 7.49
C THR A 108 9.35 7.84 6.03
N LEU A 109 8.15 7.32 5.75
CA LEU A 109 7.59 7.32 4.40
C LEU A 109 7.37 8.74 3.89
N ARG A 110 7.70 8.97 2.62
CA ARG A 110 7.61 10.28 1.96
C ARG A 110 6.81 10.19 0.67
N VAL A 111 6.32 11.33 0.23
CA VAL A 111 5.66 11.46 -1.08
C VAL A 111 6.62 11.01 -2.17
N GLY A 112 6.14 10.17 -3.09
CA GLY A 112 6.92 9.59 -4.18
C GLY A 112 7.58 8.24 -3.86
N ASP A 113 7.66 7.84 -2.58
CA ASP A 113 8.03 6.48 -2.23
C ASP A 113 7.02 5.49 -2.84
N VAL A 114 7.47 4.29 -3.19
CA VAL A 114 6.61 3.21 -3.67
C VAL A 114 6.70 2.04 -2.71
N CYS A 115 5.55 1.65 -2.16
CA CYS A 115 5.43 0.48 -1.30
C CYS A 115 4.87 -0.69 -2.10
N VAL A 116 5.54 -1.84 -2.05
CA VAL A 116 5.03 -3.12 -2.56
C VAL A 116 4.65 -3.98 -1.37
N PHE A 117 3.37 -4.28 -1.25
CA PHE A 117 2.80 -5.14 -0.22
C PHE A 117 2.68 -6.56 -0.76
N GLU A 118 3.45 -7.46 -0.17
CA GLU A 118 3.44 -8.88 -0.45
C GLU A 118 2.60 -9.61 0.60
N VAL A 119 1.54 -10.32 0.16
CA VAL A 119 0.64 -11.03 1.07
C VAL A 119 1.23 -12.37 1.45
N ILE A 120 1.49 -12.55 2.73
CA ILE A 120 1.96 -13.82 3.29
C ILE A 120 0.86 -14.38 4.17
N MET A 121 0.21 -15.45 3.69
CA MET A 121 -0.78 -16.20 4.46
C MET A 121 -0.05 -17.27 5.29
N ARG A 122 -0.03 -17.09 6.62
CA ARG A 122 0.41 -18.10 7.61
C ARG A 122 -0.74 -18.34 8.59
N ASP A 123 -0.42 -18.61 9.87
CA ASP A 123 -1.40 -18.63 10.96
C ASP A 123 -2.09 -17.26 11.15
N GLU A 124 -1.42 -16.18 10.75
CA GLU A 124 -1.95 -14.82 10.66
C GLU A 124 -1.69 -14.22 9.27
N VAL A 125 -2.47 -13.21 8.89
CA VAL A 125 -2.27 -12.45 7.65
C VAL A 125 -1.23 -11.35 7.89
N VAL A 126 -0.09 -11.46 7.20
CA VAL A 126 1.00 -10.47 7.23
C VAL A 126 1.19 -9.90 5.83
N PHE A 127 1.35 -8.59 5.74
CA PHE A 127 1.79 -7.91 4.53
C PHE A 127 3.25 -7.53 4.70
N LYS A 128 4.15 -8.24 4.02
CA LYS A 128 5.54 -7.82 3.94
C LYS A 128 5.65 -6.63 3.01
N VAL A 129 6.18 -5.53 3.51
CA VAL A 129 6.23 -4.26 2.79
C VAL A 129 7.65 -3.98 2.33
N HIS A 130 7.82 -3.89 1.02
CA HIS A 130 9.07 -3.49 0.38
C HIS A 130 8.96 -2.02 0.00
N ILE A 131 9.81 -1.17 0.59
CA ILE A 131 9.75 0.28 0.39
C ILE A 131 10.85 0.71 -0.59
N PHE A 132 10.46 1.15 -1.77
CA PHE A 132 11.33 1.74 -2.78
C PHE A 132 11.33 3.26 -2.60
N ARG A 133 12.42 3.80 -2.06
CA ARG A 133 12.52 5.23 -1.73
C ARG A 133 12.66 6.07 -3.00
N CYS A 134 11.92 7.17 -3.07
CA CYS A 134 12.13 8.16 -4.13
C CYS A 134 13.55 8.74 -4.00
N PRO A 135 14.41 8.65 -5.03
CA PRO A 135 15.61 9.45 -5.10
C PRO A 135 15.21 10.93 -4.98
N LEU A 136 15.86 11.66 -4.07
CA LEU A 136 15.71 13.11 -3.94
C LEU A 136 16.15 13.82 -5.21
#